data_AF-A0A9Q0UER8-F1
#
_entry.id   AF-A0A9Q0UER8-F1
#
_cell.length_a   1.000
_cell.length_b   1.000
_cell.length_c   1.000
_cell.angle_alpha   90.00
_cell.angle_beta   90.00
_cell.angle_gamma   90.00
#
_symmetry.space_group_name_H-M   'P 1'
#
loop_
_entity.id
_entity.type
_entity.pdbx_description
1 polymer ?
#
loop_
_entity_poly.entity_id
_entity_poly.type
_entity_poly.pdbx_seq_one_letter_code
_entity_poly.pdbx_strand_id
1 'polypeptide(L)'
;MGVKTLLKWSKQITPSKVEQLLRAERDLLKAKIIFDSASAEYSNGFRHDHTTFGVMISKLVSANEFRPAEEMLNRMKEEKCRVTEEIFLSICRGYGRVHLPLDAIRVFHKMNDFGCKPTDKSYISVFAILVEENQLKVAMSFYKYMREMGVRPSVVSLNVLIKALSKNSGTIGAAFEIFREMPKRGCDPDSYTYGTLINGLCKLGRTFEAKELFKEMETKGCSPSVVTYSFINGFCNIGKFQEAATYLDEMILGQISPNRVTWSLHVKLNNTVVQGLCTNGNLNRAFQLYLGMRTRGISIDAGTFDSLVKCFCKRGDLHKSVRIFDEMVLDGCVPDHGIWSAVVGGFWDRRKVREAFELIVVELMNEFVEHE
;
A
#
# COMPACT_ATOMS: atom_id res chain seq x y z
N MET A 1 -18.22 -42.87 21.32
CA MET A 1 -17.47 -42.50 22.53
C MET A 1 -15.99 -42.43 22.16
N GLY A 2 -15.47 -41.25 21.85
CA GLY A 2 -14.05 -41.04 21.52
C GLY A 2 -13.28 -40.62 22.77
N VAL A 3 -12.27 -41.39 23.16
CA VAL A 3 -11.43 -41.12 24.33
C VAL A 3 -10.65 -39.83 24.09
N LYS A 4 -10.98 -38.75 24.80
CA LYS A 4 -10.16 -37.53 24.87
C LYS A 4 -8.87 -37.90 25.58
N THR A 5 -7.79 -38.10 24.85
CA THR A 5 -6.45 -38.28 25.44
C THR A 5 -6.03 -36.95 26.04
N LEU A 6 -6.27 -36.77 27.34
CA LEU A 6 -5.89 -35.58 28.09
C LEU A 6 -4.36 -35.52 28.17
N LEU A 7 -3.79 -34.37 27.79
CA LEU A 7 -2.37 -34.09 27.99
C LEU A 7 -2.10 -34.13 29.50
N LYS A 8 -1.16 -34.97 29.96
CA LYS A 8 -0.79 -35.03 31.37
C LYS A 8 0.12 -33.87 31.73
N TRP A 9 -0.34 -32.99 32.62
CA TRP A 9 0.42 -31.84 33.09
C TRP A 9 1.33 -32.21 34.28
N SER A 10 2.43 -31.47 34.44
CA SER A 10 3.25 -31.54 35.66
C SER A 10 2.50 -30.91 36.85
N LYS A 11 2.83 -31.31 38.08
CA LYS A 11 2.14 -30.87 39.32
C LYS A 11 2.13 -29.34 39.56
N GLN A 12 2.96 -28.56 38.86
CA GLN A 12 2.98 -27.09 38.93
C GLN A 12 2.78 -26.50 37.53
N ILE A 13 1.55 -26.06 37.24
CA ILE A 13 1.17 -25.41 35.99
C ILE A 13 1.20 -23.90 36.20
N THR A 14 1.89 -23.17 35.32
CA THR A 14 1.92 -21.70 35.35
C THR A 14 1.33 -21.11 34.06
N PRO A 15 0.69 -19.91 34.11
CA PRO A 15 0.13 -19.30 32.92
C PRO A 15 1.17 -19.07 31.81
N SER A 16 2.39 -18.68 32.19
CA SER A 16 3.52 -18.52 31.26
C SER A 16 3.87 -19.82 30.53
N LYS A 17 3.86 -20.97 31.22
CA LYS A 17 4.13 -22.26 30.59
C LYS A 17 3.03 -22.66 29.60
N VAL A 18 1.77 -22.44 29.98
CA VAL A 18 0.62 -22.67 29.10
C VAL A 18 0.67 -21.75 27.89
N GLU A 19 0.95 -20.46 28.08
CA GLU A 19 1.13 -19.48 27.02
C GLU A 19 2.21 -19.91 26.02
N GLN A 20 3.39 -20.32 26.49
CA GLN A 20 4.48 -20.79 25.62
C GLN A 20 4.07 -21.99 24.78
N LEU A 21 3.40 -22.98 25.39
CA LEU A 21 2.93 -24.18 24.68
C LEU A 21 1.88 -23.83 23.64
N LEU A 22 0.92 -22.96 23.98
CA LEU A 22 -0.06 -22.48 23.02
C LEU A 22 0.63 -21.76 21.87
N ARG A 23 1.53 -20.81 22.12
CA ARG A 23 2.24 -20.08 21.06
C ARG A 23 3.00 -21.01 20.11
N ALA A 24 3.68 -22.02 20.64
CA ALA A 24 4.44 -22.99 19.87
C ALA A 24 3.57 -23.94 19.02
N GLU A 25 2.36 -24.28 19.49
CA GLU A 25 1.47 -25.20 18.80
C GLU A 25 0.80 -24.55 17.58
N ARG A 26 0.95 -25.18 16.41
CA ARG A 26 0.39 -24.70 15.13
C ARG A 26 -1.00 -25.27 14.86
N ASP A 27 -1.28 -26.48 15.36
CA ASP A 27 -2.55 -27.15 15.18
C ASP A 27 -3.60 -26.60 16.15
N LEU A 28 -4.71 -26.09 15.62
CA LEU A 28 -5.76 -25.45 16.42
C LEU A 28 -6.48 -26.43 17.35
N LEU A 29 -6.68 -27.68 16.92
CA LEU A 29 -7.32 -28.71 17.75
C LEU A 29 -6.41 -29.12 18.90
N LYS A 30 -5.10 -29.28 18.64
CA LYS A 30 -4.12 -29.55 19.71
C LYS A 30 -4.02 -28.37 20.67
N ALA A 31 -4.02 -27.14 20.17
CA ALA A 31 -4.05 -25.95 21.01
C ALA A 31 -5.30 -25.90 21.91
N LYS A 32 -6.49 -26.23 21.39
CA LYS A 32 -7.72 -26.38 22.20
C LYS A 32 -7.55 -27.45 23.29
N ILE A 33 -6.99 -28.61 22.95
CA ILE A 33 -6.76 -29.69 23.93
C ILE A 33 -5.77 -29.25 25.02
N ILE A 34 -4.68 -28.58 24.66
CA ILE A 34 -3.72 -28.00 25.62
C ILE A 34 -4.44 -27.01 26.54
N PHE A 35 -5.22 -26.09 25.97
CA PHE A 35 -5.97 -25.09 26.72
C PHE A 35 -6.97 -25.72 27.71
N ASP A 36 -7.82 -26.64 27.25
CA ASP A 36 -8.86 -27.25 28.08
C ASP A 36 -8.26 -28.17 29.14
N SER A 37 -7.27 -29.01 28.79
CA SER A 37 -6.64 -29.94 29.73
C SER A 37 -5.92 -29.22 30.87
N ALA A 38 -5.35 -28.03 30.64
CA ALA A 38 -4.72 -27.23 31.70
C ALA A 38 -5.69 -26.85 32.82
N SER A 39 -6.97 -26.63 32.48
CA SER A 39 -8.04 -26.24 33.42
C SER A 39 -8.94 -27.39 33.88
N ALA A 40 -8.91 -28.55 33.20
CA ALA A 40 -9.80 -29.68 33.47
C ALA A 40 -9.41 -30.47 34.73
N GLU A 41 -8.13 -30.47 35.09
CA GLU A 41 -7.63 -31.08 36.32
C GLU A 41 -7.87 -30.14 37.51
N TYR A 42 -9.11 -30.07 37.99
CA TYR A 42 -9.48 -29.31 39.21
C TYR A 42 -8.62 -29.67 40.44
N SER A 43 -7.92 -30.81 40.41
CA SER A 43 -6.94 -31.22 41.43
C SER A 43 -5.73 -30.28 41.55
N ASN A 44 -5.37 -29.56 40.48
CA ASN A 44 -4.14 -28.73 40.46
C ASN A 44 -4.43 -27.25 40.74
N GLY A 45 -5.70 -26.84 40.84
CA GLY A 45 -6.12 -25.48 41.18
C GLY A 45 -5.80 -24.39 40.14
N PHE A 46 -5.27 -24.76 38.97
CA PHE A 46 -4.89 -23.81 37.92
C PHE A 46 -6.10 -23.13 37.30
N ARG A 47 -5.99 -21.82 37.05
CA ARG A 47 -6.97 -21.03 36.30
C ARG A 47 -6.27 -20.20 35.24
N HIS A 48 -6.88 -20.14 34.06
CA HIS A 48 -6.40 -19.31 32.98
C HIS A 48 -6.56 -17.83 33.32
N ASP A 49 -5.61 -17.04 32.85
CA ASP A 49 -5.59 -15.60 32.98
C ASP A 49 -5.84 -14.94 31.62
N HIS A 50 -5.88 -13.61 31.60
CA HIS A 50 -6.08 -12.84 30.37
C HIS A 50 -5.04 -13.11 29.27
N THR A 51 -3.82 -13.52 29.62
CA THR A 51 -2.75 -13.78 28.65
C THR A 51 -3.00 -15.09 27.90
N THR A 52 -3.27 -16.17 28.63
CA THR A 52 -3.57 -17.50 28.07
C THR A 52 -4.84 -17.49 27.24
N PHE A 53 -5.93 -16.87 27.73
CA PHE A 53 -7.13 -16.65 26.93
C PHE A 53 -6.88 -15.79 25.70
N GLY A 54 -6.12 -14.69 25.83
CA GLY A 54 -5.81 -13.80 24.71
C GLY A 54 -5.05 -14.49 23.58
N VAL A 55 -4.09 -15.37 23.89
CA VAL A 55 -3.38 -16.19 22.90
C VAL A 55 -4.33 -17.17 22.21
N MET A 56 -5.18 -17.85 22.96
CA MET A 56 -6.15 -18.81 22.41
C MET A 56 -7.15 -18.11 21.47
N ILE A 57 -7.71 -16.97 21.91
CA ILE A 57 -8.63 -16.15 21.10
C ILE A 57 -7.95 -15.66 19.83
N SER A 58 -6.72 -15.13 19.91
CA SER A 58 -5.98 -14.65 18.74
C SER A 58 -5.73 -15.75 17.70
N LYS A 59 -5.50 -17.00 18.15
CA LYS A 59 -5.39 -18.17 17.26
C LYS A 59 -6.70 -18.51 16.58
N LEU A 60 -7.80 -18.56 17.33
CA LEU A 60 -9.14 -18.80 16.77
C LEU A 60 -9.50 -17.74 15.74
N VAL A 61 -9.27 -16.47 16.05
CA VAL A 61 -9.48 -15.34 15.15
C VAL A 61 -8.61 -15.45 13.89
N SER A 62 -7.35 -15.88 14.02
CA SER A 62 -6.46 -16.06 12.86
C SER A 62 -6.86 -17.24 11.97
N ALA A 63 -7.58 -18.21 12.53
CA ALA A 63 -8.21 -19.31 11.80
C ALA A 63 -9.64 -18.98 11.31
N ASN A 64 -10.09 -17.73 11.47
CA ASN A 64 -11.46 -17.27 11.16
C ASN A 64 -12.57 -18.02 11.95
N GLU A 65 -12.24 -18.67 13.07
CA GLU A 65 -13.20 -19.29 13.98
C GLU A 65 -13.75 -18.27 15.00
N PHE A 66 -14.58 -17.33 14.52
CA PHE A 66 -15.07 -16.23 15.35
C PHE A 66 -16.06 -16.65 16.44
N ARG A 67 -16.94 -17.63 16.18
CA ARG A 67 -17.89 -18.12 17.19
C ARG A 67 -17.17 -18.73 18.40
N PRO A 68 -16.23 -19.69 18.24
CA PRO A 68 -15.41 -20.16 19.35
C PRO A 68 -14.60 -19.05 20.05
N ALA A 69 -14.10 -18.06 19.30
CA ALA A 69 -13.38 -16.93 19.90
C ALA A 69 -14.28 -16.10 20.83
N GLU A 70 -15.53 -15.85 20.45
CA GLU A 70 -16.51 -15.16 21.28
C GLU A 70 -17.04 -16.02 22.43
N GLU A 71 -17.11 -17.35 22.27
CA GLU A 71 -17.40 -18.28 23.37
C GLU A 71 -16.30 -18.23 24.43
N MET A 72 -15.03 -18.12 24.03
CA MET A 72 -13.91 -17.92 24.97
C MET A 72 -14.04 -16.62 25.75
N LEU A 73 -14.55 -15.54 25.15
CA LEU A 73 -14.86 -14.31 25.91
C LEU A 73 -15.92 -14.57 26.99
N ASN A 74 -17.01 -15.25 26.63
CA ASN A 74 -18.06 -15.59 27.60
C ASN A 74 -17.50 -16.45 28.75
N ARG A 75 -16.66 -17.43 28.42
CA ARG A 75 -15.94 -18.26 29.40
C ARG A 75 -15.04 -17.43 30.33
N MET A 76 -14.31 -16.43 29.80
CA MET A 76 -13.53 -15.51 30.63
C MET A 76 -14.41 -14.79 31.67
N LYS A 77 -15.63 -14.38 31.30
CA LYS A 77 -16.58 -13.72 32.20
C LYS A 77 -17.11 -14.66 33.28
N GLU A 78 -17.47 -15.89 32.90
CA GLU A 78 -17.91 -16.94 33.83
C GLU A 78 -16.83 -17.29 34.85
N GLU A 79 -15.58 -17.39 34.39
CA GLU A 79 -14.41 -17.64 35.22
C GLU A 79 -13.92 -16.40 36.00
N LYS A 80 -14.62 -15.26 35.87
CA LYS A 80 -14.27 -13.97 36.51
C LYS A 80 -12.84 -13.50 36.19
N CYS A 81 -12.36 -13.85 35.00
CA CYS A 81 -11.06 -13.42 34.50
C CYS A 81 -11.16 -11.98 33.96
N ARG A 82 -10.11 -11.18 34.18
CA ARG A 82 -10.04 -9.82 33.64
C ARG A 82 -9.99 -9.88 32.11
N VAL A 83 -10.93 -9.22 31.45
CA VAL A 83 -10.87 -9.04 29.98
C VAL A 83 -10.15 -7.73 29.66
N THR A 84 -9.23 -7.77 28.70
CA THR A 84 -8.47 -6.59 28.27
C THR A 84 -8.98 -6.05 26.94
N GLU A 85 -8.75 -4.76 26.71
CA GLU A 85 -9.10 -4.07 25.48
C GLU A 85 -8.50 -4.77 24.24
N GLU A 86 -7.24 -5.20 24.33
CA GLU A 86 -6.52 -5.81 23.22
C GLU A 86 -7.17 -7.11 22.69
N ILE A 87 -7.84 -7.88 23.57
CA ILE A 87 -8.55 -9.11 23.18
C ILE A 87 -9.75 -8.76 22.28
N PHE A 88 -10.54 -7.75 22.64
CA PHE A 88 -11.64 -7.29 21.80
C PHE A 88 -11.15 -6.70 20.48
N LEU A 89 -10.07 -5.92 20.51
CA LEU A 89 -9.49 -5.35 19.29
C LEU A 89 -8.89 -6.40 18.37
N SER A 90 -8.40 -7.52 18.91
CA SER A 90 -7.98 -8.67 18.10
C SER A 90 -9.16 -9.27 17.33
N ILE A 91 -10.29 -9.50 17.99
CA ILE A 91 -11.51 -10.03 17.35
C ILE A 91 -12.08 -9.03 16.33
N CYS A 92 -12.17 -7.73 16.68
CA CYS A 92 -12.64 -6.69 15.77
C CYS A 92 -11.80 -6.63 14.49
N ARG A 93 -10.46 -6.60 14.62
CA ARG A 93 -9.54 -6.66 13.48
C ARG A 93 -9.69 -7.96 12.68
N GLY A 94 -9.96 -9.07 13.37
CA GLY A 94 -10.35 -10.33 12.75
C GLY A 94 -11.55 -10.20 11.82
N TYR A 95 -12.66 -9.66 12.32
CA TYR A 95 -13.87 -9.41 11.53
C TYR A 95 -13.62 -8.43 10.37
N GLY A 96 -12.78 -7.40 10.57
CA GLY A 96 -12.34 -6.52 9.50
C GLY A 96 -11.64 -7.26 8.37
N ARG A 97 -10.71 -8.18 8.67
CA ARG A 97 -9.99 -8.98 7.65
C ARG A 97 -10.88 -9.88 6.81
N VAL A 98 -12.06 -10.28 7.32
CA VAL A 98 -13.04 -11.10 6.60
C VAL A 98 -14.20 -10.27 6.02
N HIS A 99 -14.04 -8.95 5.94
CA HIS A 99 -15.02 -8.03 5.37
C HIS A 99 -16.38 -8.03 6.09
N LEU A 100 -16.38 -8.21 7.42
CA LEU A 100 -17.56 -8.15 8.30
C LEU A 100 -17.49 -6.98 9.30
N PRO A 101 -17.49 -5.73 8.83
CA PRO A 101 -17.32 -4.54 9.66
C PRO A 101 -18.43 -4.34 10.72
N LEU A 102 -19.66 -4.80 10.44
CA LEU A 102 -20.78 -4.65 11.38
C LEU A 102 -20.63 -5.56 12.60
N ASP A 103 -20.07 -6.76 12.43
CA ASP A 103 -19.73 -7.65 13.54
C ASP A 103 -18.60 -7.07 14.41
N ALA A 104 -17.64 -6.36 13.81
CA ALA A 104 -16.63 -5.63 14.57
C ALA A 104 -17.27 -4.57 15.48
N ILE A 105 -18.26 -3.80 14.99
CA ILE A 105 -19.02 -2.84 15.83
C ILE A 105 -19.78 -3.57 16.95
N ARG A 106 -20.43 -4.70 16.64
CA ARG A 106 -21.17 -5.49 17.63
C ARG A 106 -20.25 -5.95 18.77
N VAL A 107 -19.07 -6.49 18.44
CA VAL A 107 -18.08 -6.92 19.42
C VAL A 107 -17.53 -5.75 20.23
N PHE A 108 -17.31 -4.60 19.60
CA PHE A 108 -16.88 -3.37 20.28
C PHE A 108 -17.90 -2.90 21.33
N HIS A 109 -19.19 -2.86 21.00
CA HIS A 109 -20.21 -2.48 21.98
C HIS A 109 -20.32 -3.49 23.14
N LYS A 110 -20.07 -4.78 22.85
CA LYS A 110 -20.05 -5.85 23.86
C LYS A 110 -18.97 -5.63 24.92
N MET A 111 -17.92 -4.83 24.67
CA MET A 111 -16.85 -4.56 25.65
C MET A 111 -17.37 -4.10 27.02
N ASN A 112 -18.40 -3.24 27.01
CA ASN A 112 -19.01 -2.73 28.23
C ASN A 112 -19.67 -3.84 29.08
N ASP A 113 -20.22 -4.88 28.45
CA ASP A 113 -20.85 -6.02 29.13
C ASP A 113 -19.83 -6.86 29.91
N PHE A 114 -18.54 -6.72 29.60
CA PHE A 114 -17.42 -7.37 30.29
C PHE A 114 -16.68 -6.43 31.24
N GLY A 115 -17.22 -5.22 31.49
CA GLY A 115 -16.58 -4.21 32.33
C GLY A 115 -15.30 -3.62 31.70
N CYS A 116 -15.06 -3.86 30.41
CA CYS A 116 -13.94 -3.31 29.67
C CYS A 116 -14.39 -2.01 28.98
N LYS A 117 -13.98 -0.86 29.51
CA LYS A 117 -14.35 0.44 28.91
C LYS A 117 -13.51 0.70 27.64
N PRO A 118 -14.13 0.98 26.49
CA PRO A 118 -13.40 1.36 25.29
C PRO A 118 -12.59 2.64 25.49
N THR A 119 -11.34 2.65 25.03
CA THR A 119 -10.51 3.86 24.98
C THR A 119 -10.52 4.46 23.57
N ASP A 120 -9.91 5.63 23.38
CA ASP A 120 -9.67 6.25 22.06
C ASP A 120 -9.10 5.26 21.05
N LYS A 121 -8.19 4.36 21.49
CA LYS A 121 -7.61 3.31 20.65
C LYS A 121 -8.69 2.38 20.09
N SER A 122 -9.65 1.98 20.89
CA SER A 122 -10.73 1.10 20.48
C SER A 122 -11.65 1.75 19.45
N TYR A 123 -12.06 2.99 19.72
CA TYR A 123 -12.88 3.75 18.78
C TYR A 123 -12.18 3.93 17.44
N ILE A 124 -10.90 4.36 17.46
CA ILE A 124 -10.11 4.55 16.23
C ILE A 124 -9.94 3.24 15.46
N SER A 125 -9.74 2.11 16.15
CA SER A 125 -9.55 0.80 15.51
C SER A 125 -10.80 0.32 14.76
N VAL A 126 -11.97 0.37 15.42
CA VAL A 126 -13.25 0.02 14.77
C VAL A 126 -13.54 0.97 13.64
N PHE A 127 -13.33 2.27 13.87
CA PHE A 127 -13.54 3.28 12.86
C PHE A 127 -12.68 3.08 11.61
N ALA A 128 -11.40 2.72 11.77
CA ALA A 128 -10.51 2.39 10.67
C ALA A 128 -11.01 1.19 9.87
N ILE A 129 -11.51 0.13 10.54
CA ILE A 129 -12.11 -1.04 9.87
C ILE A 129 -13.30 -0.61 9.00
N LEU A 130 -14.21 0.22 9.51
CA LEU A 130 -15.38 0.70 8.75
C LEU A 130 -14.96 1.47 7.49
N VAL A 131 -13.90 2.26 7.60
CA VAL A 131 -13.35 3.05 6.51
C VAL A 131 -12.63 2.18 5.47
N GLU A 132 -11.84 1.21 5.91
CA GLU A 132 -11.13 0.27 5.02
C GLU A 132 -12.13 -0.53 4.18
N GLU A 133 -13.21 -0.99 4.81
CA GLU A 133 -14.33 -1.74 4.21
C GLU A 133 -15.33 -0.85 3.45
N ASN A 134 -15.02 0.44 3.28
CA ASN A 134 -15.84 1.39 2.52
C ASN A 134 -17.29 1.53 3.03
N GLN A 135 -17.55 1.25 4.31
CA GLN A 135 -18.85 1.44 4.97
C GLN A 135 -19.05 2.90 5.40
N LEU A 136 -18.92 3.83 4.45
CA LEU A 136 -18.80 5.27 4.71
C LEU A 136 -19.97 5.85 5.52
N LYS A 137 -21.21 5.40 5.24
CA LYS A 137 -22.40 5.84 6.00
C LYS A 137 -22.30 5.44 7.48
N VAL A 138 -21.94 4.18 7.74
CA VAL A 138 -21.80 3.62 9.09
C VAL A 138 -20.58 4.22 9.79
N ALA A 139 -19.48 4.40 9.07
CA ALA A 139 -18.29 5.09 9.58
C ALA A 139 -18.66 6.51 10.04
N MET A 140 -19.45 7.25 9.27
CA MET A 140 -19.83 8.62 9.63
C MET A 140 -20.75 8.66 10.86
N SER A 141 -21.70 7.74 10.99
CA SER A 141 -22.52 7.61 12.21
C SER A 141 -21.67 7.19 13.41
N PHE A 142 -20.74 6.25 13.22
CA PHE A 142 -19.84 5.79 14.29
C PHE A 142 -18.86 6.90 14.73
N TYR A 143 -18.40 7.74 13.80
CA TYR A 143 -17.60 8.91 14.11
C TYR A 143 -18.37 9.95 14.94
N LYS A 144 -19.64 10.18 14.63
CA LYS A 144 -20.51 11.05 15.44
C LYS A 144 -20.65 10.48 16.86
N TYR A 145 -20.90 9.18 16.98
CA TYR A 145 -20.96 8.48 18.27
C TYR A 145 -19.64 8.58 19.05
N MET A 146 -18.50 8.38 18.38
CA MET A 146 -17.16 8.53 18.96
C MET A 146 -16.97 9.93 19.59
N ARG A 147 -17.47 10.98 18.93
CA ARG A 147 -17.44 12.35 19.46
C ARG A 147 -18.36 12.56 20.66
N GLU A 148 -19.57 12.01 20.62
CA GLU A 148 -20.53 12.08 21.74
C GLU A 148 -19.96 11.40 23.00
N MET A 149 -19.12 10.38 22.81
CA MET A 149 -18.39 9.68 23.88
C MET A 149 -17.11 10.40 24.34
N GLY A 150 -16.84 11.62 23.83
CA GLY A 150 -15.73 12.47 24.28
C GLY A 150 -14.39 12.21 23.59
N VAL A 151 -14.33 11.31 22.60
CA VAL A 151 -13.09 11.06 21.84
C VAL A 151 -12.85 12.25 20.92
N ARG A 152 -11.74 12.95 21.15
CA ARG A 152 -11.39 14.15 20.39
C ARG A 152 -10.97 13.76 18.97
N PRO A 153 -11.50 14.42 17.93
CA PRO A 153 -10.96 14.30 16.59
C PRO A 153 -9.46 14.60 16.59
N SER A 154 -8.66 13.67 16.06
CA SER A 154 -7.26 13.87 15.77
C SER A 154 -7.05 13.99 14.26
N VAL A 155 -5.95 14.61 13.84
CA VAL A 155 -5.51 14.65 12.43
C VAL A 155 -5.53 13.25 11.82
N VAL A 156 -5.07 12.23 12.56
CA VAL A 156 -5.07 10.83 12.12
C VAL A 156 -6.48 10.32 11.84
N SER A 157 -7.43 10.52 12.77
CA SER A 157 -8.82 10.06 12.59
C SER A 157 -9.52 10.74 11.41
N LEU A 158 -9.27 12.02 11.19
CA LEU A 158 -9.84 12.80 10.09
C LEU A 158 -9.21 12.40 8.75
N ASN A 159 -7.90 12.12 8.73
CA ASN A 159 -7.20 11.63 7.54
C ASN A 159 -7.71 10.26 7.08
N VAL A 160 -8.08 9.39 8.02
CA VAL A 160 -8.73 8.11 7.71
C VAL A 160 -10.05 8.35 6.96
N LEU A 161 -10.92 9.25 7.44
CA LEU A 161 -12.15 9.63 6.72
C LEU A 161 -11.88 10.21 5.34
N ILE A 162 -10.98 11.20 5.29
CA ILE A 162 -10.64 11.90 4.05
C ILE A 162 -10.15 10.88 3.01
N LYS A 163 -9.26 9.97 3.39
CA LYS A 163 -8.77 8.90 2.50
C LYS A 163 -9.90 8.01 1.98
N ALA A 164 -10.84 7.64 2.84
CA ALA A 164 -11.98 6.80 2.50
C ALA A 164 -12.91 7.49 1.49
N LEU A 165 -13.31 8.72 1.83
CA LEU A 165 -14.25 9.53 1.07
C LEU A 165 -13.65 10.00 -0.26
N SER A 166 -12.32 10.09 -0.36
CA SER A 166 -11.62 10.48 -1.58
C SER A 166 -11.52 9.37 -2.63
N LYS A 167 -12.01 8.15 -2.35
CA LYS A 167 -12.00 7.04 -3.32
C LYS A 167 -13.06 7.19 -4.42
N ASN A 168 -14.19 7.85 -4.14
CA ASN A 168 -15.35 7.89 -5.03
C ASN A 168 -15.79 9.34 -5.32
N SER A 169 -16.24 9.61 -6.54
CA SER A 169 -16.74 10.92 -6.97
C SER A 169 -17.99 11.36 -6.19
N GLY A 170 -18.84 10.42 -5.76
CA GLY A 170 -20.02 10.74 -4.95
C GLY A 170 -19.71 11.19 -3.51
N THR A 171 -18.51 10.90 -3.00
CA THR A 171 -18.16 11.15 -1.59
C THR A 171 -17.02 12.13 -1.38
N ILE A 172 -16.29 12.48 -2.44
CA ILE A 172 -15.19 13.47 -2.40
C ILE A 172 -15.64 14.84 -1.86
N GLY A 173 -16.90 15.24 -2.07
CA GLY A 173 -17.47 16.47 -1.49
C GLY A 173 -17.45 16.45 0.04
N ALA A 174 -17.87 15.34 0.64
CA ALA A 174 -17.80 15.14 2.09
C ALA A 174 -16.34 15.09 2.60
N ALA A 175 -15.39 14.60 1.80
CA ALA A 175 -13.97 14.67 2.13
C ALA A 175 -13.50 16.12 2.28
N PHE A 176 -13.91 17.00 1.37
CA PHE A 176 -13.61 18.44 1.44
C PHE A 176 -14.29 19.15 2.61
N GLU A 177 -15.52 18.78 2.95
CA GLU A 177 -16.21 19.32 4.13
C GLU A 177 -15.40 19.01 5.40
N ILE A 178 -15.00 17.75 5.58
CA ILE A 178 -14.19 17.34 6.73
C ILE A 178 -12.85 18.09 6.75
N PHE A 179 -12.17 18.19 5.61
CA PHE A 179 -10.92 18.93 5.47
C PHE A 179 -11.05 20.40 5.86
N ARG A 180 -12.10 21.09 5.41
CA ARG A 180 -12.36 22.49 5.74
C ARG A 180 -12.77 22.70 7.20
N GLU A 181 -13.34 21.68 7.82
CA GLU A 181 -13.72 21.71 9.23
C GLU A 181 -12.57 21.39 10.19
N MET A 182 -11.45 20.80 9.73
CA MET A 182 -10.35 20.42 10.62
C MET A 182 -9.86 21.59 11.49
N PRO A 183 -9.58 22.81 10.94
CA PRO A 183 -9.11 23.93 11.76
C PRO A 183 -10.14 24.36 12.82
N LYS A 184 -11.43 24.34 12.46
CA LYS A 184 -12.53 24.63 13.41
C LYS A 184 -12.63 23.60 14.54
N ARG A 185 -12.09 22.40 14.32
CA ARG A 185 -12.01 21.30 15.27
C ARG A 185 -10.68 21.29 16.04
N GLY A 186 -9.84 22.31 15.87
CA GLY A 186 -8.55 22.46 16.58
C GLY A 186 -7.45 21.55 16.04
N CYS A 187 -7.56 21.08 14.80
CA CYS A 187 -6.54 20.25 14.14
C CYS A 187 -6.27 20.83 12.74
N ASP A 188 -5.05 21.28 12.46
CA ASP A 188 -4.73 21.79 11.13
C ASP A 188 -4.44 20.63 10.16
N PRO A 189 -4.89 20.73 8.89
CA PRO A 189 -4.48 19.80 7.84
C PRO A 189 -2.96 19.78 7.68
N ASP A 190 -2.38 18.59 7.66
CA ASP A 190 -0.95 18.38 7.44
C ASP A 190 -0.63 17.96 5.98
N SER A 191 0.67 17.81 5.68
CA SER A 191 1.14 17.36 4.35
C SER A 191 0.50 16.05 3.89
N TYR A 192 0.20 15.14 4.82
CA TYR A 192 -0.48 13.88 4.54
C TYR A 192 -1.96 14.09 4.18
N THR A 193 -2.64 15.00 4.88
CA THR A 193 -4.04 15.38 4.64
C THR A 193 -4.19 15.90 3.21
N TYR A 194 -3.38 16.89 2.85
CA TYR A 194 -3.35 17.46 1.49
C TYR A 194 -3.00 16.38 0.45
N GLY A 195 -1.92 15.64 0.65
CA GLY A 195 -1.50 14.58 -0.27
C GLY A 195 -2.59 13.52 -0.51
N THR A 196 -3.37 13.20 0.51
CA THR A 196 -4.49 12.24 0.42
C THR A 196 -5.60 12.75 -0.49
N LEU A 197 -6.06 13.99 -0.31
CA LEU A 197 -7.10 14.60 -1.16
C LEU A 197 -6.61 14.78 -2.59
N ILE A 198 -5.40 15.30 -2.78
CA ILE A 198 -4.81 15.53 -4.10
C ILE A 198 -4.73 14.20 -4.87
N ASN A 199 -4.22 13.14 -4.24
CA ASN A 199 -4.17 11.81 -4.86
C ASN A 199 -5.56 11.26 -5.19
N GLY A 200 -6.54 11.44 -4.30
CA GLY A 200 -7.93 11.08 -4.55
C GLY A 200 -8.53 11.79 -5.76
N LEU A 201 -8.35 13.12 -5.85
CA LEU A 201 -8.78 13.93 -6.98
C LEU A 201 -8.14 13.48 -8.29
N CYS A 202 -6.84 13.19 -8.31
CA CYS A 202 -6.18 12.69 -9.51
C CYS A 202 -6.73 11.32 -9.95
N LYS A 203 -6.99 10.40 -9.01
CA LYS A 203 -7.62 9.09 -9.32
C LYS A 203 -9.04 9.22 -9.88
N LEU A 204 -9.75 10.27 -9.48
CA LEU A 204 -11.08 10.62 -9.99
C LEU A 204 -11.03 11.44 -11.28
N GLY A 205 -9.84 11.70 -11.85
CA GLY A 205 -9.65 12.52 -13.05
C GLY A 205 -9.81 14.03 -12.84
N ARG A 206 -10.10 14.49 -11.61
CA ARG A 206 -10.34 15.90 -11.23
C ARG A 206 -9.03 16.67 -11.03
N THR A 207 -8.18 16.67 -12.07
CA THR A 207 -6.80 17.19 -11.97
C THR A 207 -6.69 18.70 -11.80
N PHE A 208 -7.68 19.47 -12.26
CA PHE A 208 -7.72 20.91 -12.02
C PHE A 208 -7.80 21.22 -10.52
N GLU A 209 -8.75 20.60 -9.82
CA GLU A 209 -8.92 20.75 -8.37
C GLU A 209 -7.72 20.22 -7.59
N ALA A 210 -7.12 19.12 -8.05
CA ALA A 210 -5.89 18.59 -7.46
C ALA A 210 -4.75 19.62 -7.50
N LYS A 211 -4.61 20.34 -8.62
CA LYS A 211 -3.62 21.40 -8.81
C LYS A 211 -3.91 22.63 -7.95
N GLU A 212 -5.17 23.05 -7.84
CA GLU A 212 -5.54 24.15 -6.95
C GLU A 212 -5.24 23.81 -5.48
N LEU A 213 -5.55 22.58 -5.06
CA LEU A 213 -5.30 22.15 -3.69
C LEU A 213 -3.80 22.00 -3.38
N PHE A 214 -2.99 21.60 -4.36
CA PHE A 214 -1.53 21.62 -4.23
C PHE A 214 -0.98 23.04 -4.05
N LYS A 215 -1.46 24.01 -4.84
CA LYS A 215 -1.08 25.42 -4.66
C LYS A 215 -1.52 25.97 -3.31
N GLU A 216 -2.73 25.63 -2.87
CA GLU A 216 -3.23 26.02 -1.54
C GLU A 216 -2.28 25.52 -0.44
N MET A 217 -1.84 24.27 -0.54
CA MET A 217 -0.88 23.67 0.39
C MET A 217 0.41 24.48 0.48
N GLU A 218 0.99 24.87 -0.67
CA GLU A 218 2.20 25.69 -0.72
C GLU A 218 1.97 27.08 -0.12
N THR A 219 0.86 27.74 -0.45
CA THR A 219 0.54 29.09 0.08
C THR A 219 0.34 29.12 1.58
N LYS A 220 -0.09 28.00 2.18
CA LYS A 220 -0.22 27.84 3.64
C LYS A 220 1.07 27.41 4.33
N GLY A 221 2.18 27.31 3.59
CA GLY A 221 3.48 26.90 4.14
C GLY A 221 3.53 25.41 4.52
N CYS A 222 2.58 24.59 4.06
CA CYS A 222 2.64 23.15 4.24
C CYS A 222 3.60 22.57 3.20
N SER A 223 4.80 22.16 3.62
CA SER A 223 5.78 21.61 2.68
C SER A 223 5.29 20.29 2.06
N PRO A 224 5.32 20.18 0.72
CA PRO A 224 5.06 18.92 0.03
C PRO A 224 5.98 17.81 0.56
N SER A 225 5.41 16.67 0.87
CA SER A 225 6.18 15.44 1.14
C SER A 225 6.18 14.58 -0.11
N VAL A 226 6.98 13.52 -0.15
CA VAL A 226 6.94 12.63 -1.32
C VAL A 226 5.64 11.83 -1.39
N VAL A 227 4.93 11.65 -0.27
CA VAL A 227 3.56 11.13 -0.29
C VAL A 227 2.63 12.11 -1.01
N THR A 228 2.82 13.42 -0.85
CA THR A 228 2.15 14.44 -1.67
C THR A 228 2.44 14.16 -3.15
N TYR A 229 3.70 14.07 -3.57
CA TYR A 229 4.06 13.80 -4.98
C TYR A 229 3.64 12.42 -5.52
N SER A 230 3.09 11.51 -4.72
CA SER A 230 2.44 10.30 -5.24
C SER A 230 1.26 10.62 -6.19
N PHE A 231 0.69 11.84 -6.12
CA PHE A 231 -0.33 12.29 -7.06
C PHE A 231 0.18 12.39 -8.52
N ILE A 232 1.50 12.49 -8.74
CA ILE A 232 2.11 12.47 -10.10
C ILE A 232 1.67 11.20 -10.83
N ASN A 233 1.57 10.06 -10.13
CA ASN A 233 1.05 8.82 -10.71
C ASN A 233 -0.38 8.99 -11.22
N GLY A 234 -1.19 9.80 -10.55
CA GLY A 234 -2.53 10.12 -11.00
C GLY A 234 -2.56 10.95 -12.29
N PHE A 235 -1.64 11.90 -12.47
CA PHE A 235 -1.45 12.60 -13.76
C PHE A 235 -0.97 11.64 -14.87
N CYS A 236 -0.07 10.71 -14.55
CA CYS A 236 0.35 9.66 -15.48
C CYS A 236 -0.82 8.78 -15.92
N ASN A 237 -1.68 8.36 -14.99
CA ASN A 237 -2.82 7.49 -15.26
C ASN A 237 -3.85 8.12 -16.22
N ILE A 238 -3.97 9.45 -16.24
CA ILE A 238 -4.85 10.17 -17.16
C ILE A 238 -4.12 10.71 -18.40
N GLY A 239 -2.88 10.27 -18.66
CA GLY A 239 -2.09 10.62 -19.84
C GLY A 239 -1.47 12.03 -19.84
N LYS A 240 -1.52 12.75 -18.71
CA LYS A 240 -0.98 14.12 -18.59
C LYS A 240 0.50 14.13 -18.19
N PHE A 241 1.35 13.48 -18.98
CA PHE A 241 2.77 13.29 -18.65
C PHE A 241 3.59 14.58 -18.64
N GLN A 242 3.20 15.60 -19.40
CA GLN A 242 3.90 16.89 -19.38
C GLN A 242 3.74 17.61 -18.04
N GLU A 243 2.54 17.59 -17.46
CA GLU A 243 2.28 18.14 -16.13
C GLU A 243 3.00 17.31 -15.06
N ALA A 244 2.94 15.98 -15.18
CA ALA A 244 3.67 15.06 -14.30
C ALA A 244 5.18 15.36 -14.30
N ALA A 245 5.76 15.67 -15.47
CA ALA A 245 7.16 16.07 -15.60
C ALA A 245 7.48 17.39 -14.91
N THR A 246 6.60 18.39 -15.00
CA THR A 246 6.76 19.67 -14.28
C THR A 246 6.78 19.45 -12.78
N TYR A 247 5.89 18.62 -12.23
CA TYR A 247 5.89 18.31 -10.81
C TYR A 247 7.11 17.51 -10.36
N LEU A 248 7.70 16.67 -11.22
CA LEU A 248 9.00 16.04 -10.93
C LEU A 248 10.12 17.09 -10.81
N ASP A 249 10.16 18.09 -11.70
CA ASP A 249 11.12 19.19 -11.62
C ASP A 249 10.94 20.01 -10.35
N GLU A 250 9.70 20.33 -9.96
CA GLU A 250 9.38 21.03 -8.72
C GLU A 250 9.83 20.24 -7.48
N MET A 251 9.65 18.92 -7.48
CA MET A 251 10.13 18.06 -6.40
C MET A 251 11.66 18.14 -6.24
N ILE A 252 12.38 18.24 -7.36
CA ILE A 252 13.85 18.39 -7.38
C ILE A 252 14.26 19.78 -6.88
N LEU A 253 13.60 20.83 -7.37
CA LEU A 253 13.89 22.22 -6.97
C LEU A 253 13.60 22.47 -5.48
N GLY A 254 12.56 21.83 -4.95
CA GLY A 254 12.20 21.89 -3.54
C GLY A 254 13.17 21.16 -2.59
N GLN A 255 14.26 20.58 -3.09
CA GLN A 255 15.25 19.78 -2.33
C GLN A 255 14.61 18.66 -1.49
N ILE A 256 13.50 18.09 -1.96
CA ILE A 256 12.83 17.02 -1.24
C ILE A 256 13.59 15.73 -1.52
N SER A 257 14.50 15.37 -0.61
CA SER A 257 15.26 14.14 -0.71
C SER A 257 14.36 12.93 -0.44
N PRO A 258 14.19 11.99 -1.40
CA PRO A 258 13.44 10.77 -1.16
C PRO A 258 14.11 9.96 -0.04
N ASN A 259 13.36 9.58 1.00
CA ASN A 259 13.86 8.61 1.98
C ASN A 259 13.93 7.19 1.37
N ARG A 260 14.54 6.21 2.08
CA ARG A 260 14.76 4.84 1.57
C ARG A 260 13.51 4.17 0.99
N VAL A 261 12.36 4.29 1.66
CA VAL A 261 11.08 3.71 1.19
C VAL A 261 10.60 4.45 -0.07
N THR A 262 10.83 5.75 -0.07
CA THR A 262 10.33 6.70 -1.07
C THR A 262 11.16 6.74 -2.35
N TRP A 263 12.44 6.34 -2.30
CA TRP A 263 13.29 6.23 -3.48
C TRP A 263 12.71 5.28 -4.53
N SER A 264 12.10 4.16 -4.09
CA SER A 264 11.42 3.22 -4.97
C SER A 264 10.28 3.88 -5.75
N LEU A 265 9.51 4.76 -5.10
CA LEU A 265 8.44 5.52 -5.72
C LEU A 265 8.99 6.58 -6.67
N HIS A 266 10.08 7.25 -6.29
CA HIS A 266 10.74 8.23 -7.14
C HIS A 266 11.27 7.61 -8.43
N VAL A 267 11.95 6.46 -8.35
CA VAL A 267 12.40 5.66 -9.49
C VAL A 267 11.19 5.30 -10.37
N LYS A 268 10.13 4.73 -9.78
CA LYS A 268 8.93 4.33 -10.52
C LYS A 268 8.27 5.50 -11.25
N LEU A 269 8.11 6.65 -10.58
CA LEU A 269 7.47 7.84 -11.16
C LEU A 269 8.27 8.39 -12.34
N ASN A 270 9.60 8.53 -12.20
CA ASN A 270 10.44 9.02 -13.30
C ASN A 270 10.36 8.09 -14.53
N ASN A 271 10.53 6.78 -14.33
CA ASN A 271 10.41 5.81 -15.43
C ASN A 271 9.03 5.88 -16.09
N THR A 272 7.94 5.92 -15.30
CA THR A 272 6.57 6.04 -15.83
C THR A 272 6.36 7.33 -16.64
N VAL A 273 6.86 8.46 -16.14
CA VAL A 273 6.73 9.76 -16.85
C VAL A 273 7.54 9.76 -18.14
N VAL A 274 8.77 9.24 -18.13
CA VAL A 274 9.60 9.16 -19.35
C VAL A 274 8.94 8.26 -20.40
N GLN A 275 8.47 7.06 -20.02
CA GLN A 275 7.73 6.17 -20.90
C GLN A 275 6.49 6.86 -21.49
N GLY A 276 5.70 7.53 -20.65
CA GLY A 276 4.51 8.26 -21.09
C GLY A 276 4.79 9.46 -22.00
N LEU A 277 5.89 10.19 -21.77
CA LEU A 277 6.31 11.26 -22.67
C LEU A 277 6.76 10.71 -24.04
N CYS A 278 7.41 9.54 -24.05
CA CYS A 278 7.76 8.84 -25.28
C CYS A 278 6.51 8.44 -26.07
N THR A 279 5.51 7.83 -25.43
CA THR A 279 4.27 7.42 -26.10
C THR A 279 3.44 8.60 -26.61
N ASN A 280 3.46 9.73 -25.90
CA ASN A 280 2.78 10.96 -26.32
C ASN A 280 3.59 11.83 -27.30
N GLY A 281 4.77 11.39 -27.75
CA GLY A 281 5.59 12.10 -28.74
C GLY A 281 6.40 13.30 -28.21
N ASN A 282 6.38 13.57 -26.90
CA ASN A 282 7.13 14.66 -26.25
C ASN A 282 8.59 14.25 -25.97
N LEU A 283 9.31 13.85 -27.02
CA LEU A 283 10.64 13.21 -26.92
C LEU A 283 11.73 14.12 -26.34
N ASN A 284 11.66 15.42 -26.63
CA ASN A 284 12.64 16.37 -26.09
C ASN A 284 12.56 16.40 -24.57
N ARG A 285 11.35 16.42 -24.02
CA ARG A 285 11.12 16.42 -22.58
C ARG A 285 11.47 15.07 -21.96
N ALA A 286 11.10 13.96 -22.61
CA ALA A 286 11.47 12.61 -22.18
C ALA A 286 13.00 12.48 -22.03
N PHE A 287 13.75 12.98 -23.01
CA PHE A 287 15.21 12.93 -23.01
C PHE A 287 15.87 13.86 -21.98
N GLN A 288 15.29 15.03 -21.72
CA GLN A 288 15.74 15.90 -20.64
C GLN A 288 15.59 15.22 -19.28
N LEU A 289 14.44 14.60 -19.03
CA LEU A 289 14.21 13.82 -17.80
C LEU A 289 15.16 12.63 -17.71
N TYR A 290 15.33 11.86 -18.80
CA TYR A 290 16.30 10.77 -18.89
C TYR A 290 17.71 11.21 -18.49
N LEU A 291 18.22 12.31 -19.07
CA LEU A 291 19.53 12.85 -18.70
C LEU A 291 19.58 13.27 -17.22
N GLY A 292 18.51 13.90 -16.73
CA GLY A 292 18.37 14.26 -15.31
C GLY A 292 18.30 13.05 -14.37
N MET A 293 17.84 11.89 -14.83
CA MET A 293 17.90 10.64 -14.09
C MET A 293 19.32 10.10 -14.03
N ARG A 294 20.05 10.08 -15.17
CA ARG A 294 21.44 9.62 -15.24
C ARG A 294 22.36 10.42 -14.32
N THR A 295 22.28 11.75 -14.37
CA THR A 295 23.13 12.63 -13.55
C THR A 295 22.91 12.48 -12.05
N ARG A 296 21.73 12.01 -11.64
CA ARG A 296 21.35 11.81 -10.23
C ARG A 296 21.45 10.36 -9.77
N GLY A 297 21.88 9.44 -10.64
CA GLY A 297 21.93 8.02 -10.32
C GLY A 297 20.55 7.38 -10.06
N ILE A 298 19.49 7.93 -10.66
CA ILE A 298 18.16 7.31 -10.60
C ILE A 298 18.15 6.13 -11.58
N SER A 299 17.85 4.95 -11.05
CA SER A 299 17.80 3.72 -11.85
C SER A 299 16.76 3.82 -12.97
N ILE A 300 17.16 3.40 -14.16
CA ILE A 300 16.32 3.34 -15.36
C ILE A 300 15.94 1.88 -15.56
N ASP A 301 14.65 1.61 -15.74
CA ASP A 301 14.18 0.26 -16.02
C ASP A 301 14.27 -0.08 -17.51
N ALA A 302 14.29 -1.38 -17.82
CA ALA A 302 14.38 -1.87 -19.19
C ALA A 302 13.24 -1.34 -20.08
N GLY A 303 12.03 -1.15 -19.52
CA GLY A 303 10.88 -0.61 -20.26
C GLY A 303 11.05 0.86 -20.66
N THR A 304 11.77 1.65 -19.87
CA THR A 304 12.08 3.05 -20.16
C THR A 304 13.15 3.15 -21.23
N PHE A 305 14.19 2.32 -21.16
CA PHE A 305 15.17 2.19 -22.24
C PHE A 305 14.48 1.80 -23.56
N ASP A 306 13.64 0.76 -23.52
CA ASP A 306 12.87 0.29 -24.68
C ASP A 306 12.04 1.43 -25.31
N SER A 307 11.27 2.13 -24.48
CA SER A 307 10.42 3.24 -24.92
C SER A 307 11.23 4.36 -25.57
N LEU A 308 12.38 4.72 -25.00
CA LEU A 308 13.26 5.76 -25.54
C LEU A 308 13.90 5.34 -26.86
N VAL A 309 14.49 4.14 -26.93
CA VAL A 309 15.14 3.61 -28.14
C VAL A 309 14.13 3.53 -29.28
N LYS A 310 12.98 2.86 -29.07
CA LYS A 310 11.93 2.74 -30.09
C LYS A 310 11.46 4.10 -30.58
N CYS A 311 11.28 5.07 -29.70
CA CYS A 311 10.79 6.38 -30.12
C CYS A 311 11.84 7.22 -30.85
N PHE A 312 13.12 7.15 -30.46
CA PHE A 312 14.20 7.84 -31.18
C PHE A 312 14.48 7.20 -32.54
N CYS A 313 14.42 5.87 -32.66
CA CYS A 313 14.43 5.15 -33.94
C CYS A 313 13.30 5.63 -34.86
N LYS A 314 12.04 5.64 -34.36
CA LYS A 314 10.88 6.10 -35.14
C LYS A 314 10.99 7.54 -35.64
N ARG A 315 11.68 8.41 -34.90
CA ARG A 315 11.93 9.81 -35.28
C ARG A 315 13.13 9.98 -36.21
N GLY A 316 13.95 8.94 -36.41
CA GLY A 316 15.17 8.98 -37.21
C GLY A 316 16.41 9.56 -36.50
N ASP A 317 16.34 9.83 -35.20
CA ASP A 317 17.48 10.31 -34.41
C ASP A 317 18.27 9.11 -33.87
N LEU A 318 18.96 8.43 -34.79
CA LEU A 318 19.71 7.21 -34.51
C LEU A 318 20.89 7.44 -33.56
N HIS A 319 21.45 8.65 -33.53
CA HIS A 319 22.56 8.98 -32.64
C HIS A 319 22.14 8.87 -31.17
N LYS A 320 21.02 9.50 -30.78
CA LYS A 320 20.48 9.34 -29.43
C LYS A 320 20.05 7.91 -29.16
N SER A 321 19.45 7.26 -30.16
CA SER A 321 18.99 5.88 -30.03
C SER A 321 20.10 4.90 -29.69
N VAL A 322 21.21 4.91 -30.45
CA VAL A 322 22.36 4.04 -30.19
C VAL A 322 23.01 4.37 -28.85
N ARG A 323 23.14 5.66 -28.52
CA ARG A 323 23.69 6.05 -27.21
C ARG A 323 22.87 5.46 -26.05
N ILE A 324 21.55 5.55 -26.14
CA ILE A 324 20.65 4.99 -25.12
C ILE A 324 20.72 3.45 -25.11
N PHE A 325 20.85 2.82 -26.27
CA PHE A 325 21.03 1.37 -26.39
C PHE A 325 22.33 0.88 -25.75
N ASP A 326 23.45 1.56 -26.00
CA ASP A 326 24.74 1.23 -25.36
C ASP A 326 24.66 1.43 -23.84
N GLU A 327 24.05 2.53 -23.39
CA GLU A 327 23.80 2.79 -21.97
C GLU A 327 22.92 1.70 -21.33
N MET A 328 21.92 1.17 -22.04
CA MET A 328 21.08 0.05 -21.58
C MET A 328 21.92 -1.22 -21.33
N VAL A 329 22.81 -1.57 -22.27
CA VAL A 329 23.67 -2.75 -22.17
C VAL A 329 24.68 -2.58 -21.02
N LEU A 330 25.26 -1.39 -20.88
CA LEU A 330 26.19 -1.06 -19.79
C LEU A 330 25.53 -1.14 -18.41
N ASP A 331 24.26 -0.76 -18.30
CA ASP A 331 23.46 -0.88 -17.08
C ASP A 331 23.00 -2.34 -16.81
N GLY A 332 23.39 -3.30 -17.66
CA GLY A 332 23.10 -4.73 -17.50
C GLY A 332 21.69 -5.15 -17.94
N CYS A 333 20.97 -4.27 -18.65
CA CYS A 333 19.67 -4.62 -19.22
C CYS A 333 19.85 -5.36 -20.54
N VAL A 334 19.20 -6.52 -20.70
CA VAL A 334 19.27 -7.32 -21.93
C VAL A 334 18.26 -6.77 -22.95
N PRO A 335 18.69 -6.31 -24.14
CA PRO A 335 17.77 -5.85 -25.17
C PRO A 335 16.93 -7.00 -25.71
N ASP A 336 15.62 -6.80 -25.80
CA ASP A 336 14.71 -7.78 -26.37
C ASP A 336 14.69 -7.73 -27.90
N HIS A 337 14.00 -8.70 -28.53
CA HIS A 337 13.84 -8.76 -29.98
C HIS A 337 13.21 -7.48 -30.56
N GLY A 338 12.31 -6.83 -29.82
CA GLY A 338 11.64 -5.61 -30.26
C GLY A 338 12.59 -4.41 -30.35
N ILE A 339 13.52 -4.28 -29.41
CA ILE A 339 14.57 -3.25 -29.42
C ILE A 339 15.53 -3.49 -30.59
N TRP A 340 16.02 -4.72 -30.75
CA TRP A 340 16.89 -5.07 -31.88
C TRP A 340 16.25 -4.77 -33.23
N SER A 341 14.98 -5.18 -33.40
CA SER A 341 14.22 -4.88 -34.62
C SER A 341 14.07 -3.38 -34.85
N ALA A 342 13.82 -2.58 -33.81
CA ALA A 342 13.70 -1.13 -33.93
C ALA A 342 15.02 -0.45 -34.31
N VAL A 343 16.14 -0.87 -33.71
CA VAL A 343 17.47 -0.34 -34.03
C VAL A 343 17.86 -0.72 -35.46
N VAL A 344 17.79 -2.01 -35.81
CA VAL A 344 18.12 -2.50 -37.16
C VAL A 344 17.22 -1.84 -38.20
N GLY A 345 15.90 -1.80 -37.98
CA GLY A 345 14.97 -1.14 -38.89
C GLY A 345 15.29 0.34 -39.09
N GLY A 346 15.60 1.07 -38.01
CA GLY A 346 15.99 2.48 -38.10
C GLY A 346 17.26 2.72 -38.91
N PHE A 347 18.22 1.78 -38.89
CA PHE A 347 19.41 1.83 -39.75
C PHE A 347 19.16 1.33 -41.17
N TRP A 348 18.24 0.37 -41.36
CA TRP A 348 17.89 -0.25 -42.63
C TRP A 348 17.33 0.75 -43.65
N ASP A 349 16.68 1.81 -43.15
CA ASP A 349 16.16 2.91 -43.97
C ASP A 349 17.27 3.84 -44.49
N ARG A 350 18.52 3.66 -44.07
CA ARG A 350 19.68 4.35 -44.65
C ARG A 350 20.27 3.53 -45.78
N ARG A 351 20.27 4.13 -46.97
CA ARG A 351 20.86 3.56 -48.20
C ARG A 351 22.23 2.92 -48.00
N LYS A 352 23.14 3.58 -47.27
CA LYS A 352 24.50 3.07 -47.02
C LYS A 352 24.56 1.80 -46.16
N VAL A 353 23.63 1.63 -45.21
CA VAL A 353 23.58 0.43 -44.36
C VAL A 353 22.94 -0.71 -45.12
N ARG A 354 21.89 -0.42 -45.91
CA ARG A 354 21.31 -1.41 -46.82
C ARG A 354 22.33 -1.94 -47.82
N GLU A 355 23.07 -1.05 -48.48
CA GLU A 355 24.15 -1.41 -49.41
C GLU A 355 25.25 -2.24 -48.71
N ALA A 356 25.67 -1.87 -47.50
CA ALA A 356 26.66 -2.63 -46.73
C ALA A 356 26.16 -4.01 -46.29
N PHE A 357 24.89 -4.12 -45.91
CA PHE A 357 24.31 -5.40 -45.50
C PHE A 357 24.04 -6.33 -46.69
N GLU A 358 23.59 -5.79 -47.82
CA GLU A 358 23.47 -6.55 -49.08
C GLU A 358 24.83 -7.12 -49.50
N LEU A 359 25.92 -6.35 -49.35
CA LEU A 359 27.29 -6.84 -49.57
C LEU A 359 27.68 -7.99 -48.62
N ILE A 360 27.39 -7.86 -47.32
CA ILE A 360 27.68 -8.91 -46.32
C ILE A 360 26.86 -10.17 -46.57
N VAL A 361 25.58 -10.04 -46.97
CA VAL A 361 24.74 -11.18 -47.33
C VAL A 361 25.27 -11.87 -48.58
N VAL A 362 25.74 -11.13 -49.57
CA VAL A 362 26.39 -11.69 -50.77
C VAL A 362 27.69 -12.43 -50.39
N GLU A 363 28.52 -11.87 -49.52
CA GLU A 363 29.73 -12.56 -49.02
C GLU A 363 29.39 -13.84 -48.26
N LEU A 364 28.44 -13.80 -47.33
CA LEU A 364 28.00 -14.98 -46.58
C LEU A 364 27.38 -16.05 -47.49
N MET A 365 26.56 -15.65 -48.47
CA MET A 365 25.99 -16.61 -49.43
C MET A 365 27.06 -17.23 -50.31
N ASN A 366 28.12 -16.51 -50.66
CA ASN A 366 29.26 -17.06 -51.40
C ASN A 366 30.06 -18.06 -50.55
N GLU A 367 30.26 -17.80 -49.25
CA GLU A 367 30.92 -18.75 -48.33
C GLU A 367 30.15 -20.08 -48.18
N PHE A 368 28.82 -20.06 -48.32
CA PHE A 368 28.00 -21.29 -48.29
C PHE A 368 27.91 -22.01 -49.64
N VAL A 369 28.16 -21.33 -50.75
CA VAL A 369 28.16 -21.94 -52.10
C VAL A 369 29.51 -22.58 -52.45
N GLU A 370 30.61 -22.16 -51.82
CA GLU A 370 31.93 -22.78 -52.01
C GLU A 370 32.12 -24.14 -51.30
N HIS A 371 31.09 -24.66 -50.63
CA HIS A 371 31.13 -25.92 -49.87
C HIS A 371 30.21 -27.06 -50.38
N GLU A 372 29.63 -26.94 -51.58
CA GLU A 372 29.07 -28.07 -52.36
C GLU A 372 30.05 -28.51 -53.46
#